data_AF-A0A930IQ62-F1
#
_entry.id   AF-A0A930IQ62-F1
#
_cell.length_a   1.000
_cell.length_b   1.000
_cell.length_c   1.000
_cell.angle_alpha   90.00
_cell.angle_beta   90.00
_cell.angle_gamma   90.00
#
_symmetry.space_group_name_H-M   'P 1'
#
loop_
_entity.id
_entity.type
_entity.pdbx_description
1 polymer ?
#
loop_
_entity_poly.entity_id
_entity_poly.type
_entity_poly.pdbx_seq_one_letter_code
_entity_poly.pdbx_strand_id
1 'polypeptide(L)'
;MKLRLLVFIGLLTSLFVSAQAQTSTNDVAFVDAQGKIIPNGTTVVLNAVKDAMFPPGWKEIAGEVYIKNTSDKNLTVTLFSRINSVDEGNVTVCALGGCTPIEEGNSTEIGSQMLLAGSEKESIAIEHTYEHSEKGSITLKLTTKESDSEQQVEGPSITIKFDTDPTAITEVASQKGLTYDVFNTQGTLLYKQLTSLAGLPKGLYLVRQQSVKGVTTIKKCVIH
;
A
#
# COMPACT_ATOMS: atom_id res chain seq x y z
N MET A 1 -54.08 -18.91 -41.52
CA MET A 1 -52.64 -19.27 -41.65
C MET A 1 -52.07 -19.45 -40.24
N LYS A 2 -51.71 -20.68 -39.86
CA LYS A 2 -51.10 -21.00 -38.54
C LYS A 2 -49.60 -20.81 -38.66
N LEU A 3 -49.04 -19.83 -37.94
CA LEU A 3 -47.60 -19.64 -37.84
C LEU A 3 -47.10 -20.38 -36.59
N ARG A 4 -46.35 -21.47 -36.81
CA ARG A 4 -45.57 -22.13 -35.76
C ARG A 4 -44.27 -21.36 -35.59
N LEU A 5 -44.00 -20.85 -34.39
CA LEU A 5 -42.68 -20.35 -34.04
C LEU A 5 -42.22 -21.05 -32.76
N LEU A 6 -41.34 -22.04 -32.96
CA LEU A 6 -40.49 -22.64 -31.94
C LEU A 6 -39.32 -21.66 -31.71
N VAL A 7 -39.18 -21.11 -30.50
CA VAL A 7 -37.92 -20.48 -30.06
C VAL A 7 -37.62 -20.87 -28.62
N PHE A 8 -36.64 -21.77 -28.51
CA PHE A 8 -35.61 -21.93 -27.50
C PHE A 8 -35.86 -21.42 -26.07
N ILE A 9 -36.00 -22.39 -25.16
CA ILE A 9 -35.77 -22.22 -23.72
C ILE A 9 -34.26 -21.97 -23.53
N GLY A 10 -33.88 -20.69 -23.41
CA GLY A 10 -32.55 -20.31 -22.97
C GLY A 10 -32.41 -20.58 -21.47
N LEU A 11 -31.74 -21.68 -21.12
CA LEU A 11 -31.29 -21.96 -19.76
C LEU A 11 -30.25 -20.90 -19.38
N LEU A 12 -30.69 -19.84 -18.70
CA LEU A 12 -29.80 -18.84 -18.12
C LEU A 12 -29.14 -19.46 -16.87
N THR A 13 -28.12 -20.29 -17.07
CA THR A 13 -27.20 -20.65 -15.98
C THR A 13 -26.40 -19.41 -15.63
N SER A 14 -26.91 -18.63 -14.68
CA SER A 14 -26.12 -17.62 -13.97
C SER A 14 -24.94 -18.36 -13.32
N LEU A 15 -23.77 -18.29 -13.97
CA LEU A 15 -22.50 -18.61 -13.36
C LEU A 15 -22.28 -17.55 -12.28
N PHE A 16 -22.78 -17.82 -11.08
CA PHE A 16 -22.24 -17.18 -9.90
C PHE A 16 -20.80 -17.66 -9.81
N VAL A 17 -19.85 -16.81 -10.21
CA VAL A 17 -18.46 -16.97 -9.80
C VAL A 17 -18.50 -16.82 -8.28
N SER A 18 -18.52 -17.95 -7.59
CA SER A 18 -18.26 -18.00 -6.17
C SER A 18 -16.81 -17.56 -5.99
N ALA A 19 -16.62 -16.27 -5.76
CA ALA A 19 -15.49 -15.82 -4.97
C ALA A 19 -15.57 -16.61 -3.67
N GLN A 20 -14.72 -17.63 -3.53
CA GLN A 20 -14.55 -18.31 -2.26
C GLN A 20 -13.88 -17.29 -1.33
N ALA A 21 -14.70 -16.48 -0.66
CA ALA A 21 -14.30 -15.80 0.55
C ALA A 21 -14.06 -16.90 1.58
N GLN A 22 -12.82 -17.39 1.67
CA GLN A 22 -12.39 -18.13 2.85
C GLN A 22 -12.59 -17.20 4.04
N THR A 23 -13.57 -17.54 4.88
CA THR A 23 -13.79 -16.93 6.19
C THR A 23 -12.65 -17.38 7.10
N SER A 24 -11.47 -16.75 6.99
CA SER A 24 -10.64 -16.57 8.17
C SER A 24 -11.46 -15.71 9.14
N THR A 25 -11.51 -16.09 10.40
CA THR A 25 -11.86 -15.16 11.47
C THR A 25 -10.91 -13.97 11.32
N ASN A 26 -11.39 -12.88 10.72
CA ASN A 26 -10.56 -11.72 10.40
C ASN A 26 -10.39 -10.91 11.68
N ASP A 27 -9.68 -11.50 12.65
CA ASP A 27 -9.26 -10.86 13.87
C ASP A 27 -8.29 -9.71 13.58
N VAL A 28 -7.68 -9.74 12.40
CA VAL A 28 -6.93 -8.65 11.78
C VAL A 28 -7.37 -8.48 10.32
N ALA A 29 -7.37 -7.24 9.85
CA ALA A 29 -7.70 -6.88 8.48
C ALA A 29 -6.69 -5.89 7.88
N PHE A 30 -6.50 -5.96 6.56
CA PHE A 30 -5.98 -4.83 5.81
C PHE A 30 -7.08 -3.77 5.65
N VAL A 31 -6.71 -2.50 5.78
CA VAL A 31 -7.63 -1.37 5.62
C VAL A 31 -6.98 -0.24 4.83
N ASP A 32 -7.80 0.61 4.22
CA ASP A 32 -7.36 1.79 3.49
C ASP A 32 -7.08 3.00 4.41
N ALA A 33 -6.77 4.15 3.80
CA ALA A 33 -6.53 5.41 4.50
C ALA A 33 -7.77 5.94 5.25
N GLN A 34 -8.97 5.47 4.94
CA GLN A 34 -10.22 5.80 5.64
C GLN A 34 -10.56 4.76 6.71
N GLY A 35 -9.84 3.64 6.77
CA GLY A 35 -10.10 2.54 7.69
C GLY A 35 -11.16 1.55 7.19
N LYS A 36 -11.53 1.62 5.90
CA LYS A 36 -12.40 0.64 5.25
C LYS A 36 -11.59 -0.63 4.98
N ILE A 37 -12.22 -1.78 5.23
CA ILE A 37 -11.60 -3.09 5.03
C ILE A 37 -11.29 -3.33 3.54
N ILE A 38 -10.05 -3.71 3.27
CA ILE A 38 -9.59 -4.25 1.99
C ILE A 38 -9.81 -5.78 2.05
N PRO A 39 -10.68 -6.34 1.19
CA PRO A 39 -10.98 -7.78 1.24
C PRO A 39 -9.75 -8.66 1.01
N ASN A 40 -9.73 -9.83 1.64
CA ASN A 40 -8.71 -10.86 1.38
C ASN A 40 -8.66 -11.21 -0.12
N GLY A 41 -7.45 -11.33 -0.67
CA GLY A 41 -7.20 -11.60 -2.09
C GLY A 41 -7.32 -10.37 -3.01
N THR A 42 -7.58 -9.17 -2.46
CA THR A 42 -7.67 -7.94 -3.27
C THR A 42 -6.30 -7.55 -3.82
N THR A 43 -6.30 -7.07 -5.07
CA THR A 43 -5.15 -6.40 -5.67
C THR A 43 -5.29 -4.89 -5.52
N VAL A 44 -4.37 -4.27 -4.79
CA VAL A 44 -4.22 -2.81 -4.66
C VAL A 44 -3.21 -2.34 -5.70
N VAL A 45 -3.56 -1.34 -6.50
CA VAL A 45 -2.68 -0.80 -7.55
C VAL A 45 -2.04 0.50 -7.08
N LEU A 46 -0.71 0.56 -7.14
CA LEU A 46 0.08 1.76 -6.91
C LEU A 46 0.58 2.26 -8.26
N ASN A 47 0.21 3.49 -8.61
CA ASN A 47 0.46 4.09 -9.92
C ASN A 47 1.08 5.50 -9.85
N ALA A 48 1.20 6.06 -8.64
CA ALA A 48 1.72 7.40 -8.44
C ALA A 48 3.26 7.38 -8.50
N VAL A 49 3.81 7.89 -9.61
CA VAL A 49 5.26 7.98 -9.84
C VAL A 49 5.80 9.32 -9.36
N LYS A 50 6.98 9.27 -8.73
CA LYS A 50 7.83 10.43 -8.45
C LYS A 50 9.28 10.07 -8.80
N ASP A 51 10.16 11.06 -8.86
CA ASP A 51 11.59 10.80 -8.99
C ASP A 51 12.11 10.18 -7.68
N ALA A 52 12.87 9.08 -7.80
CA ALA A 52 13.54 8.46 -6.66
C ALA A 52 14.65 9.39 -6.16
N MET A 53 14.85 9.42 -4.85
CA MET A 53 15.91 10.23 -4.25
C MET A 53 17.31 9.68 -4.58
N PHE A 54 17.42 8.35 -4.73
CA PHE A 54 18.64 7.65 -5.11
C PHE A 54 18.28 6.25 -5.65
N PRO A 55 18.94 5.75 -6.71
CA PRO A 55 19.95 6.41 -7.54
C PRO A 55 19.39 7.57 -8.40
N PRO A 56 20.19 8.57 -8.80
CA PRO A 56 19.73 9.63 -9.70
C PRO A 56 19.25 9.08 -11.05
N GLY A 57 18.13 9.58 -11.56
CA GLY A 57 17.50 9.12 -12.80
C GLY A 57 16.52 7.96 -12.62
N TRP A 58 16.49 7.36 -11.43
CA TRP A 58 15.48 6.37 -11.07
C TRP A 58 14.18 7.02 -10.66
N LYS A 59 13.09 6.27 -10.79
CA LYS A 59 11.73 6.62 -10.40
C LYS A 59 11.31 5.79 -9.20
N GLU A 60 10.31 6.27 -8.48
CA GLU A 60 9.74 5.63 -7.30
C GLU A 60 8.22 5.62 -7.39
N ILE A 61 7.61 4.46 -7.14
CA ILE A 61 6.20 4.32 -6.81
C ILE A 61 6.10 4.02 -5.32
N ALA A 62 5.35 4.84 -4.60
CA ALA A 62 5.14 4.67 -3.17
C ALA A 62 3.66 4.68 -2.81
N GLY A 63 3.30 3.88 -1.82
CA GLY A 63 1.93 3.79 -1.33
C GLY A 63 1.86 3.30 0.11
N GLU A 64 0.69 3.48 0.70
CA GLU A 64 0.40 3.00 2.04
C GLU A 64 -0.89 2.16 2.03
N VAL A 65 -0.82 1.03 2.71
CA VAL A 65 -2.00 0.29 3.21
C VAL A 65 -1.86 0.18 4.73
N TYR A 66 -2.91 -0.24 5.42
CA TYR A 66 -2.89 -0.26 6.88
C TYR A 66 -3.36 -1.60 7.42
N ILE A 67 -2.94 -1.94 8.63
CA ILE A 67 -3.37 -3.10 9.40
C ILE A 67 -4.28 -2.62 10.51
N LYS A 68 -5.39 -3.30 10.76
CA LYS A 68 -6.27 -3.05 11.91
C LYS A 68 -6.54 -4.34 12.65
N ASN A 69 -6.33 -4.35 13.97
CA ASN A 69 -6.87 -5.38 14.84
C ASN A 69 -8.37 -5.14 14.99
N THR A 70 -9.16 -6.09 14.49
CA THR A 70 -10.62 -6.08 14.48
C THR A 70 -11.22 -7.00 15.52
N SER A 71 -10.39 -7.74 16.25
CA SER A 71 -10.80 -8.57 17.38
C SER A 71 -11.00 -7.77 18.66
N ASP A 72 -11.59 -8.43 19.65
CA ASP A 72 -11.74 -7.96 21.03
C ASP A 72 -10.53 -8.32 21.92
N LYS A 73 -9.45 -8.87 21.33
CA LYS A 73 -8.25 -9.32 22.03
C LYS A 73 -6.98 -8.63 21.53
N ASN A 74 -5.95 -8.65 22.36
CA ASN A 74 -4.61 -8.25 21.94
C ASN A 74 -3.98 -9.38 21.12
N LEU A 75 -3.41 -9.05 19.96
CA LEU A 75 -2.85 -10.02 19.04
C LEU A 75 -1.43 -9.62 18.65
N THR A 76 -0.50 -10.56 18.72
CA THR A 76 0.78 -10.42 18.04
C THR A 76 0.55 -10.64 16.56
N VAL A 77 0.76 -9.59 15.77
CA VAL A 77 0.59 -9.60 14.32
C VAL A 77 1.96 -9.60 13.68
N THR A 78 2.19 -10.52 12.75
CA THR A 78 3.40 -10.57 11.94
C THR A 78 3.05 -10.34 10.48
N LEU A 79 3.75 -9.39 9.84
CA LEU A 79 3.64 -9.12 8.41
C LEU A 79 4.75 -9.85 7.66
N PHE A 80 4.33 -10.61 6.66
CA PHE A 80 5.20 -11.19 5.66
C PHE A 80 4.96 -10.53 4.31
N SER A 81 6.01 -10.45 3.52
CA SER A 81 5.93 -10.01 2.14
C SER A 81 6.73 -10.91 1.20
N ARG A 82 6.28 -11.02 -0.05
CA ARG A 82 6.90 -11.85 -1.08
C ARG A 82 6.84 -11.15 -2.42
N ILE A 83 7.95 -11.13 -3.15
CA ILE A 83 7.94 -10.74 -4.57
C ILE A 83 7.24 -11.83 -5.39
N ASN A 84 6.20 -11.44 -6.13
CA ASN A 84 5.58 -12.30 -7.13
C ASN A 84 6.31 -12.15 -8.48
N SER A 85 6.57 -10.90 -8.87
CA SER A 85 7.34 -10.52 -10.05
C SER A 85 7.79 -9.07 -9.89
N VAL A 86 9.04 -8.73 -10.20
CA VAL A 86 9.51 -7.35 -10.32
C VAL A 86 10.39 -7.32 -11.55
N ASP A 87 10.03 -6.52 -12.54
CA ASP A 87 10.78 -6.45 -13.81
C ASP A 87 12.15 -5.79 -13.60
N GLU A 88 12.21 -4.79 -12.74
CA GLU A 88 13.43 -4.05 -12.42
C GLU A 88 13.34 -3.37 -11.05
N GLY A 89 14.51 -3.15 -10.44
CA GLY A 89 14.63 -2.28 -9.28
C GLY A 89 14.43 -2.99 -7.94
N ASN A 90 14.11 -2.21 -6.91
CA ASN A 90 14.01 -2.69 -5.53
C ASN A 90 12.65 -2.37 -4.94
N VAL A 91 12.09 -3.33 -4.18
CA VAL A 91 10.87 -3.11 -3.41
C VAL A 91 11.20 -3.15 -1.92
N THR A 92 10.80 -2.12 -1.18
CA THR A 92 10.98 -2.02 0.28
C THR A 92 9.61 -1.94 0.94
N VAL A 93 9.43 -2.70 2.03
CA VAL A 93 8.21 -2.67 2.84
C VAL A 93 8.57 -2.39 4.29
N CYS A 94 7.88 -1.43 4.91
CA CYS A 94 8.15 -1.01 6.28
C CYS A 94 6.84 -0.98 7.10
N ALA A 95 6.81 -1.78 8.16
CA ALA A 95 5.67 -1.92 9.07
C ALA A 95 6.10 -2.65 10.35
N LEU A 96 5.33 -2.50 11.44
CA LEU A 96 5.46 -3.30 12.66
C LEU A 96 6.91 -3.31 13.23
N GLY A 97 7.57 -2.15 13.18
CA GLY A 97 8.94 -1.97 13.67
C GLY A 97 10.05 -2.47 12.75
N GLY A 98 9.74 -3.07 11.60
CA GLY A 98 10.71 -3.50 10.61
C GLY A 98 10.58 -2.77 9.27
N CYS A 99 11.66 -2.79 8.49
CA CYS A 99 11.78 -2.10 7.21
C CYS A 99 12.84 -2.83 6.38
N THR A 100 12.38 -3.63 5.42
CA THR A 100 13.21 -4.65 4.79
C THR A 100 13.07 -4.54 3.27
N PRO A 101 14.18 -4.36 2.53
CA PRO A 101 14.21 -4.60 1.08
C PRO A 101 13.88 -6.06 0.81
N ILE A 102 12.96 -6.30 -0.11
CA ILE A 102 12.49 -7.65 -0.40
C ILE A 102 13.34 -8.24 -1.50
N GLU A 103 13.87 -9.43 -1.24
CA GLU A 103 14.62 -10.21 -2.21
C GLU A 103 13.70 -11.23 -2.90
N GLU A 104 14.04 -11.62 -4.12
CA GLU A 104 13.32 -12.67 -4.83
C GLU A 104 13.43 -14.02 -4.09
N GLY A 105 12.33 -14.77 -4.03
CA GLY A 105 12.31 -16.11 -3.46
C GLY A 105 11.14 -16.35 -2.51
N ASN A 106 11.48 -16.79 -1.29
CA ASN A 106 10.49 -17.14 -0.27
C ASN A 106 9.91 -15.89 0.41
N SER A 107 8.85 -16.08 1.17
CA SER A 107 8.24 -14.99 1.94
C SER A 107 9.20 -14.50 3.02
N THR A 108 9.46 -13.19 3.06
CA THR A 108 10.30 -12.52 4.05
C THR A 108 9.43 -11.94 5.16
N GLU A 109 9.82 -12.14 6.42
CA GLU A 109 9.21 -11.44 7.55
C GLU A 109 9.64 -9.97 7.53
N ILE A 110 8.66 -9.06 7.54
CA ILE A 110 8.92 -7.62 7.58
C ILE A 110 9.02 -7.14 9.02
N GLY A 111 8.09 -7.56 9.87
CA GLY A 111 8.05 -7.16 11.27
C GLY A 111 6.92 -7.84 12.03
N SER A 112 7.03 -7.82 13.36
CA SER A 112 6.07 -8.43 14.27
C SER A 112 5.83 -7.50 15.46
N GLN A 113 4.56 -7.24 15.77
CA GLN A 113 4.19 -6.35 16.87
C GLN A 113 2.86 -6.77 17.48
N MET A 114 2.72 -6.60 18.79
CA MET A 114 1.43 -6.73 19.48
C MET A 114 0.54 -5.52 19.16
N LEU A 115 -0.60 -5.77 18.53
CA LEU A 115 -1.65 -4.79 18.30
C LEU A 115 -2.76 -4.98 19.33
N LEU A 116 -3.09 -3.91 20.06
CA LEU A 116 -4.11 -3.96 21.10
C LEU A 116 -5.52 -4.03 20.50
N ALA A 117 -6.46 -4.64 21.22
CA ALA A 117 -7.87 -4.60 20.86
C ALA A 117 -8.36 -3.16 20.72
N GLY A 118 -9.02 -2.83 19.61
CA GLY A 118 -9.53 -1.48 19.37
C GLY A 118 -8.45 -0.41 19.16
N SER A 119 -7.19 -0.78 18.93
CA SER A 119 -6.14 0.18 18.61
C SER A 119 -6.42 0.91 17.30
N GLU A 120 -5.77 2.05 17.13
CA GLU A 120 -5.65 2.68 15.82
C GLU A 120 -4.97 1.74 14.82
N LYS A 121 -5.18 2.02 13.54
CA LYS A 121 -4.57 1.26 12.46
C LYS A 121 -3.07 1.52 12.35
N GLU A 122 -2.32 0.47 12.04
CA GLU A 122 -0.88 0.52 11.84
C GLU A 122 -0.56 0.66 10.35
N SER A 123 0.42 1.49 9.98
CA SER A 123 0.77 1.77 8.59
C SER A 123 1.74 0.73 8.03
N ILE A 124 1.52 0.35 6.77
CA ILE A 124 2.47 -0.38 5.94
C ILE A 124 2.88 0.56 4.80
N ALA A 125 4.13 1.03 4.84
CA ALA A 125 4.71 1.79 3.74
C ALA A 125 5.32 0.82 2.72
N ILE A 126 5.03 1.04 1.45
CA ILE A 126 5.55 0.26 0.33
C ILE A 126 6.22 1.23 -0.64
N GLU A 127 7.45 0.93 -1.02
CA GLU A 127 8.24 1.72 -1.97
C GLU A 127 8.82 0.78 -3.03
N HIS A 128 8.68 1.14 -4.30
CA HIS A 128 9.34 0.48 -5.43
C HIS A 128 10.14 1.50 -6.22
N THR A 129 11.46 1.32 -6.26
CA THR A 129 12.38 2.18 -7.03
C THR A 129 12.90 1.44 -8.25
N TYR A 130 12.89 2.07 -9.42
CA TYR A 130 13.24 1.45 -10.70
C TYR A 130 13.85 2.47 -11.67
N GLU A 131 14.57 2.02 -12.70
CA GLU A 131 15.16 2.91 -13.72
C GLU A 131 14.26 3.01 -14.96
N HIS A 132 13.87 1.87 -15.54
CA HIS A 132 13.17 1.78 -16.83
C HIS A 132 11.77 1.16 -16.71
N SER A 133 11.62 0.06 -15.96
CA SER A 133 10.35 -0.67 -15.82
C SER A 133 9.81 -0.62 -14.40
N GLU A 134 8.62 -0.04 -14.24
CA GLU A 134 7.91 0.00 -12.97
C GLU A 134 7.19 -1.32 -12.64
N LYS A 135 7.07 -2.23 -13.61
CA LYS A 135 6.09 -3.29 -13.53
C LYS A 135 6.51 -4.33 -12.49
N GLY A 136 5.57 -4.65 -11.63
CA GLY A 136 5.79 -5.69 -10.63
C GLY A 136 4.59 -5.89 -9.73
N SER A 137 4.69 -6.90 -8.88
CA SER A 137 3.78 -7.11 -7.78
C SER A 137 4.43 -7.85 -6.63
N ILE A 138 3.97 -7.51 -5.43
CA ILE A 138 4.28 -8.22 -4.18
C ILE A 138 2.99 -8.72 -3.53
N THR A 139 3.11 -9.77 -2.72
CA THR A 139 2.03 -10.24 -1.85
C THR A 139 2.35 -9.87 -0.42
N LEU A 140 1.41 -9.21 0.27
CA LEU A 140 1.46 -8.97 1.70
C LEU A 140 0.56 -9.98 2.40
N LYS A 141 1.06 -10.63 3.45
CA LYS A 141 0.32 -11.64 4.20
C LYS A 141 0.49 -11.41 5.70
N LEU A 142 -0.63 -11.47 6.42
CA LEU A 142 -0.65 -11.35 7.87
C LEU A 142 -0.79 -12.71 8.53
N THR A 143 -0.20 -12.83 9.71
CA THR A 143 -0.45 -13.94 10.63
C THR A 143 -0.65 -13.36 12.03
N THR A 144 -1.39 -14.09 12.85
CA THR A 144 -1.69 -13.67 14.23
C THR A 144 -1.34 -14.75 15.23
N LYS A 145 -0.93 -14.34 16.42
CA LYS A 145 -0.69 -15.21 17.58
C LYS A 145 -1.29 -14.53 18.81
N GLU A 146 -2.19 -15.23 19.51
CA GLU A 146 -2.67 -14.78 20.83
C GLU A 146 -1.54 -14.91 21.85
N SER A 147 -1.46 -14.00 22.83
CA SER A 147 -0.33 -13.94 23.79
C SER A 147 -0.06 -15.24 24.55
N ASP A 148 -1.10 -16.04 24.81
CA ASP A 148 -1.03 -17.28 25.59
C ASP A 148 -1.02 -18.56 24.71
N SER A 149 -0.97 -18.41 23.39
CA SER A 149 -1.03 -19.52 22.44
C SER A 149 0.28 -19.66 21.69
N GLU A 150 0.82 -20.87 21.56
CA GLU A 150 1.93 -21.15 20.65
C GLU A 150 1.48 -21.27 19.18
N GLN A 151 0.18 -21.31 18.95
CA GLN A 151 -0.39 -21.55 17.62
C GLN A 151 -0.51 -20.23 16.85
N GLN A 152 0.25 -20.15 15.75
CA GLN A 152 0.11 -19.08 14.77
C GLN A 152 -1.09 -19.38 13.85
N VAL A 153 -1.94 -18.39 13.67
CA VAL A 153 -3.12 -18.44 12.82
C VAL A 153 -2.85 -17.65 11.55
N GLU A 154 -3.22 -18.23 10.41
CA GLU A 154 -3.12 -17.60 9.11
C GLU A 154 -4.16 -16.50 8.96
N GLY A 155 -3.71 -15.31 8.55
CA GLY A 155 -4.54 -14.13 8.37
C GLY A 155 -4.81 -13.80 6.89
N PRO A 156 -5.34 -12.59 6.61
CA PRO A 156 -5.61 -12.16 5.25
C PRO A 156 -4.32 -11.93 4.46
N SER A 157 -4.46 -11.94 3.14
CA SER A 157 -3.42 -11.67 2.15
C SER A 157 -3.95 -10.69 1.11
N ILE A 158 -3.11 -9.76 0.65
CA ILE A 158 -3.43 -8.85 -0.48
C ILE A 158 -2.24 -8.80 -1.45
N THR A 159 -2.53 -8.43 -2.68
CA THR A 159 -1.49 -8.19 -3.71
C THR A 159 -1.32 -6.69 -3.90
N ILE A 160 -0.08 -6.21 -3.89
CA ILE A 160 0.25 -4.84 -4.31
C ILE A 160 0.82 -4.93 -5.72
N LYS A 161 0.23 -4.20 -6.66
CA LYS A 161 0.68 -4.14 -8.05
C LYS A 161 1.24 -2.75 -8.35
N PHE A 162 2.43 -2.69 -8.93
CA PHE A 162 3.04 -1.48 -9.46
C PHE A 162 2.70 -1.38 -10.95
N ASP A 163 1.87 -0.41 -11.33
CA ASP A 163 1.38 -0.28 -12.69
C ASP A 163 0.95 1.17 -12.96
N THR A 164 1.65 1.87 -13.87
CA THR A 164 1.40 3.29 -14.15
C THR A 164 0.44 3.54 -15.30
N ASP A 165 0.08 2.49 -16.03
CA ASP A 165 -0.98 2.49 -17.05
C ASP A 165 -2.06 1.44 -16.68
N PRO A 166 -2.82 1.67 -15.60
CA PRO A 166 -3.79 0.69 -15.14
C PRO A 166 -4.95 0.62 -16.11
N THR A 167 -5.02 -0.48 -16.88
CA THR A 167 -6.17 -0.83 -17.73
C THR A 167 -7.44 -1.19 -16.94
N ALA A 168 -7.39 -1.19 -15.60
CA ALA A 168 -8.52 -1.48 -14.72
C ALA A 168 -8.60 -0.48 -13.55
N ILE A 169 -9.82 -0.01 -13.25
CA ILE A 169 -10.11 0.82 -12.07
C ILE A 169 -10.11 -0.07 -10.84
N THR A 170 -9.07 0.00 -10.02
CA THR A 170 -9.01 -0.67 -8.72
C THR A 170 -8.50 0.33 -7.68
N GLU A 171 -9.13 0.32 -6.50
CA GLU A 171 -9.09 1.34 -5.44
C GLU A 171 -7.70 1.98 -5.20
N VAL A 172 -7.66 3.31 -5.28
CA VAL A 172 -6.47 4.15 -5.13
C VAL A 172 -6.16 4.37 -3.65
N ALA A 173 -4.96 4.04 -3.20
CA ALA A 173 -4.48 4.45 -1.88
C ALA A 173 -4.34 5.99 -1.82
N SER A 174 -5.22 6.64 -1.04
CA SER A 174 -5.31 8.09 -0.90
C SER A 174 -4.09 8.68 -0.16
N GLN A 175 -3.27 9.49 -0.83
CA GLN A 175 -2.16 10.29 -0.28
C GLN A 175 -2.64 11.48 0.59
N LYS A 176 -3.28 11.24 1.74
CA LYS A 176 -3.65 12.31 2.70
C LYS A 176 -2.76 12.26 3.95
N GLY A 177 -2.02 13.35 4.23
CA GLY A 177 -1.34 13.53 5.52
C GLY A 177 0.02 14.23 5.55
N LEU A 178 0.50 14.80 4.43
CA LEU A 178 1.79 15.49 4.36
C LEU A 178 1.60 17.01 4.29
N THR A 179 2.46 17.75 4.99
CA THR A 179 2.57 19.21 4.91
C THR A 179 4.03 19.63 4.67
N TYR A 180 4.24 20.75 3.99
CA TYR A 180 5.56 21.21 3.56
C TYR A 180 5.80 22.68 3.98
N ASP A 181 6.89 22.94 4.67
CA ASP A 181 7.45 24.29 4.80
C ASP A 181 8.59 24.44 3.80
N VAL A 182 8.64 25.54 3.05
CA VAL A 182 9.57 25.78 1.94
C VAL A 182 10.42 27.00 2.26
N PHE A 183 11.73 26.86 2.13
CA PHE A 183 12.74 27.88 2.42
C PHE A 183 13.60 28.13 1.18
N ASN A 184 14.21 29.31 1.08
CA ASN A 184 15.24 29.56 0.08
C ASN A 184 16.58 28.89 0.49
N THR A 185 17.58 28.96 -0.41
CA THR A 185 18.93 28.40 -0.16
C THR A 185 19.72 29.09 0.96
N GLN A 186 19.26 30.25 1.42
CA GLN A 186 19.84 30.99 2.55
C GLN A 186 19.12 30.67 3.88
N GLY A 187 18.14 29.75 3.87
CA GLY A 187 17.40 29.33 5.06
C GLY A 187 16.22 30.25 5.44
N THR A 188 15.83 31.20 4.59
CA THR A 188 14.64 32.05 4.81
C THR A 188 13.37 31.30 4.43
N LEU A 189 12.38 31.25 5.33
CA LEU A 189 11.07 30.65 5.07
C LEU A 189 10.30 31.46 4.01
N LEU A 190 9.82 30.78 2.97
CA LEU A 190 9.03 31.35 1.88
C LEU A 190 7.56 30.93 1.94
N TYR A 191 7.29 29.64 2.20
CA TYR A 191 5.93 29.09 2.26
C TYR A 191 5.82 28.12 3.44
N LYS A 192 4.64 28.03 4.07
CA LYS A 192 4.43 27.25 5.30
C LYS A 192 3.22 26.33 5.15
N GLN A 193 3.34 25.09 5.61
CA GLN A 193 2.28 24.08 5.66
C GLN A 193 1.53 23.87 4.33
N LEU A 194 2.24 23.91 3.20
CA LEU A 194 1.66 23.55 1.92
C LEU A 194 1.24 22.08 1.94
N THR A 195 0.12 21.76 1.31
CA THR A 195 -0.30 20.35 1.08
C THR A 195 0.21 19.81 -0.25
N SER A 196 0.80 20.67 -1.09
CA SER A 196 1.42 20.33 -2.36
C SER A 196 2.53 21.33 -2.69
N LEU A 197 3.58 20.86 -3.35
CA LEU A 197 4.65 21.71 -3.90
C LEU A 197 4.35 22.18 -5.34
N ALA A 198 3.24 21.71 -5.93
CA ALA A 198 2.81 22.12 -7.26
C ALA A 198 2.43 23.61 -7.27
N GLY A 199 2.95 24.35 -8.26
CA GLY A 199 2.68 25.78 -8.43
C GLY A 199 3.73 26.72 -7.83
N LEU A 200 4.79 26.18 -7.19
CA LEU A 200 5.93 26.99 -6.80
C LEU A 200 6.65 27.57 -8.03
N PRO A 201 7.19 28.80 -7.96
CA PRO A 201 8.03 29.35 -9.02
C PRO A 201 9.28 28.49 -9.23
N LYS A 202 9.77 28.46 -10.48
CA LYS A 202 11.02 27.77 -10.82
C LYS A 202 12.17 28.27 -9.94
N GLY A 203 12.92 27.35 -9.36
CA GLY A 203 13.96 27.72 -8.41
C GLY A 203 14.40 26.58 -7.50
N LEU A 204 15.41 26.87 -6.68
CA LEU A 204 15.98 25.93 -5.73
C LEU A 204 15.54 26.29 -4.30
N TYR A 205 15.01 25.29 -3.60
CA TYR A 205 14.43 25.43 -2.26
C TYR A 205 14.95 24.37 -1.30
N LEU A 206 14.85 24.66 -0.01
CA LEU A 206 14.91 23.67 1.06
C LEU A 206 13.48 23.42 1.54
N VAL A 207 13.03 22.17 1.61
CA VAL A 207 11.66 21.80 1.96
C VAL A 207 11.68 20.94 3.21
N ARG A 208 11.00 21.39 4.25
CA ARG A 208 10.72 20.62 5.46
C ARG A 208 9.36 19.94 5.31
N GLN A 209 9.37 18.63 5.11
CA GLN A 209 8.17 17.81 5.06
C GLN A 209 7.80 17.32 6.47
N GLN A 210 6.53 17.46 6.83
CA GLN A 210 5.96 17.04 8.10
C GLN A 210 4.77 16.11 7.87
N SER A 211 4.81 14.93 8.48
CA SER A 211 3.64 14.05 8.55
C SER A 211 2.77 14.40 9.76
N VAL A 212 1.49 14.00 9.71
CA VAL A 212 0.56 14.14 10.85
C VAL A 212 1.08 13.47 12.13
N LYS A 213 1.97 12.48 11.99
CA LYS A 213 2.62 11.75 13.09
C LYS A 213 3.90 12.44 13.62
N GLY A 214 4.21 13.67 13.19
CA GLY A 214 5.31 14.49 13.72
C GLY A 214 6.69 14.21 13.11
N VAL A 215 6.81 13.23 12.21
CA VAL A 215 8.07 12.94 11.51
C VAL A 215 8.39 14.11 10.58
N THR A 216 9.56 14.72 10.79
CA THR A 216 9.99 15.91 10.07
C THR A 216 11.28 15.61 9.30
N THR A 217 11.27 15.77 7.98
CA THR A 217 12.47 15.62 7.12
C THR A 217 12.73 16.92 6.37
N ILE A 218 14.00 17.29 6.18
CA ILE A 218 14.39 18.46 5.40
C ILE A 218 15.13 17.98 4.15
N LYS A 219 14.72 18.45 2.97
CA LYS A 219 15.28 18.04 1.68
C LYS A 219 15.51 19.25 0.78
N LYS A 220 16.48 19.15 -0.12
CA LYS A 220 16.71 20.14 -1.19
C LYS A 220 15.78 19.81 -2.37
N CYS A 221 15.04 20.79 -2.89
CA CYS A 221 14.04 20.61 -3.95
C CYS A 221 14.26 21.64 -5.08
N VAL A 222 14.31 21.18 -6.33
CA VAL A 222 14.42 22.03 -7.52
C VAL A 222 13.08 22.00 -8.26
N ILE A 223 12.51 23.17 -8.53
CA ILE A 223 11.28 23.33 -9.31
C ILE A 223 11.65 23.81 -10.72
N HIS A 224 11.21 23.08 -11.75
CA HIS A 224 11.60 23.23 -13.15
C HIS A 224 10.59 23.96 -14.03
#